data_AF-A0A377W2H4-F1
#
_entry.id   AF-A0A377W2H4-F1
#
_cell.length_a   1.000
_cell.length_b   1.000
_cell.length_c   1.000
_cell.angle_alpha   90.00
_cell.angle_beta   90.00
_cell.angle_gamma   90.00
#
_symmetry.space_group_name_H-M   'P 1'
#
loop_
_entity.id
_entity.type
_entity.pdbx_description
1 polymer ?
#
loop_
_entity_poly.entity_id
_entity_poly.type
_entity_poly.pdbx_seq_one_letter_code
_entity_poly.pdbx_strand_id
1 'polypeptide(L)'
;MKTLNRRDFPGAQYPDRIIQFGEGNFLRAFVDWQIDLLNEHTDLNAGIVVVRPIATDFPPSLNTQDGLYTTIIRGLNEQGEAVSDARLIRSVNREISAYADFDAFLRLAHNPEMRFVFSNTTEAGISYHAGDRFDDAPPVSYPAN
;
A
#
# COMPACT_ATOMS: atom_id res chain seq x y z
N MET A 1 -18.61 14.57 4.29
CA MET A 1 -18.09 13.48 3.42
C MET A 1 -18.35 12.17 4.16
N LYS A 2 -18.90 11.13 3.52
CA LYS A 2 -19.10 9.83 4.19
C LYS A 2 -17.74 9.17 4.38
N THR A 3 -17.46 8.64 5.58
CA THR A 3 -16.28 7.79 5.82
C THR A 3 -16.42 6.53 4.97
N LEU A 4 -15.39 6.25 4.16
CA LEU A 4 -15.39 5.03 3.34
C LEU A 4 -15.27 3.82 4.27
N ASN A 5 -16.00 2.75 3.95
CA ASN A 5 -15.93 1.46 4.62
C ASN A 5 -16.55 0.39 3.71
N ARG A 6 -16.16 -0.87 3.89
CA ARG A 6 -16.60 -1.97 3.02
C ARG A 6 -18.06 -2.36 3.22
N ARG A 7 -18.70 -1.97 4.32
CA ARG A 7 -20.15 -2.17 4.55
C ARG A 7 -20.99 -1.26 3.66
N ASP A 8 -20.67 0.03 3.64
CA ASP A 8 -21.43 1.05 2.91
C ASP A 8 -20.96 1.19 1.45
N PHE A 9 -19.75 0.71 1.14
CA PHE A 9 -19.16 0.66 -0.20
C PHE A 9 -18.71 -0.77 -0.55
N PRO A 10 -19.64 -1.73 -0.72
CA PRO A 10 -19.28 -3.12 -1.06
C PRO A 10 -18.56 -3.20 -2.41
N GLY A 11 -17.81 -4.28 -2.62
CA GLY A 11 -17.06 -4.52 -3.84
C GLY A 11 -16.11 -5.72 -3.71
N ALA A 12 -15.27 -5.91 -4.73
CA ALA A 12 -14.32 -7.00 -4.77
C ALA A 12 -13.36 -6.99 -3.56
N GLN A 13 -12.96 -8.20 -3.17
CA GLN A 13 -11.90 -8.46 -2.21
C GLN A 13 -10.91 -9.41 -2.88
N TYR A 14 -9.64 -9.19 -2.65
CA TYR A 14 -8.57 -9.94 -3.32
C TYR A 14 -7.71 -10.65 -2.27
N PRO A 15 -7.17 -11.84 -2.56
CA PRO A 15 -6.21 -12.49 -1.68
C PRO A 15 -4.95 -11.63 -1.55
N ASP A 16 -4.28 -11.69 -0.40
CA ASP A 16 -2.99 -11.03 -0.22
C ASP A 16 -1.96 -11.61 -1.19
N ARG A 17 -1.47 -10.78 -2.12
CA ARG A 17 -0.45 -11.18 -3.11
C ARG A 17 0.68 -10.15 -3.25
N ILE A 18 0.49 -8.96 -2.69
CA ILE A 18 1.43 -7.84 -2.81
C ILE A 18 1.77 -7.33 -1.42
N ILE A 19 3.08 -7.19 -1.15
CA ILE A 19 3.59 -6.44 0.00
C ILE A 19 4.05 -5.06 -0.51
N GLN A 20 3.55 -3.99 0.09
CA GLN A 20 3.93 -2.63 -0.27
C GLN A 20 4.59 -1.92 0.90
N PHE A 21 5.85 -1.53 0.78
CA PHE A 21 6.53 -0.70 1.77
C PHE A 21 6.28 0.78 1.49
N GLY A 22 5.56 1.43 2.42
CA GLY A 22 5.17 2.83 2.34
C GLY A 22 3.70 3.05 1.97
N GLU A 23 3.10 4.02 2.64
CA GLU A 23 1.69 4.43 2.54
C GLU A 23 1.50 5.77 1.82
N GLY A 24 2.59 6.30 1.26
CA GLY A 24 2.63 7.64 0.68
C GLY A 24 1.71 7.82 -0.53
N ASN A 25 1.47 9.09 -0.87
CA ASN A 25 0.58 9.47 -1.97
C ASN A 25 0.99 8.90 -3.33
N PHE A 26 2.30 8.78 -3.60
CA PHE A 26 2.79 8.28 -4.87
C PHE A 26 2.35 6.83 -5.13
N LEU A 27 2.59 5.92 -4.18
CA LEU A 27 2.19 4.52 -4.32
C LEU A 27 0.66 4.39 -4.46
N ARG A 28 -0.08 5.14 -3.64
CA ARG A 28 -1.56 5.14 -3.68
C ARG A 28 -2.16 5.68 -4.98
N ALA A 29 -1.51 6.67 -5.59
CA ALA A 29 -1.98 7.31 -6.82
C ALA A 29 -1.41 6.67 -8.09
N PHE A 30 -0.38 5.83 -7.98
CA PHE A 30 0.32 5.25 -9.13
C PHE A 30 0.26 3.72 -9.12
N VAL A 31 0.87 3.05 -8.14
CA VAL A 31 0.94 1.58 -8.08
C VAL A 31 -0.43 1.00 -7.77
N ASP A 32 -1.03 1.42 -6.66
CA ASP A 32 -2.30 0.85 -6.17
C ASP A 32 -3.43 1.08 -7.18
N TRP A 33 -3.41 2.24 -7.87
CA TRP A 33 -4.33 2.56 -8.96
C TRP A 33 -4.21 1.60 -10.15
N GLN A 34 -2.97 1.30 -10.59
CA GLN A 34 -2.74 0.33 -11.67
C GLN A 34 -3.16 -1.07 -11.25
N ILE A 35 -2.86 -1.50 -10.02
CA ILE A 35 -3.29 -2.81 -9.50
C ILE A 35 -4.82 -2.90 -9.45
N ASP A 36 -5.49 -1.85 -9.02
CA ASP A 36 -6.95 -1.82 -8.96
C ASP A 36 -7.60 -1.93 -10.35
N LEU A 37 -7.02 -1.27 -11.37
CA LEU A 37 -7.42 -1.42 -12.77
C LEU A 37 -7.11 -2.82 -13.32
N LEU A 38 -5.92 -3.36 -13.04
CA LEU A 38 -5.54 -4.70 -13.49
C LEU A 38 -6.47 -5.76 -12.89
N ASN A 39 -6.84 -5.64 -11.62
CA ASN A 39 -7.80 -6.54 -11.01
C ASN A 39 -9.21 -6.45 -11.63
N GLU A 40 -9.60 -5.29 -12.17
CA GLU A 40 -10.89 -5.10 -12.86
C GLU A 40 -10.88 -5.67 -14.28
N HIS A 41 -9.75 -5.59 -14.98
CA HIS A 41 -9.65 -5.93 -16.39
C HIS A 41 -8.94 -7.27 -16.68
N THR A 42 -8.41 -7.94 -15.67
CA THR A 42 -7.65 -9.19 -15.79
C THR A 42 -7.95 -10.14 -14.63
N ASP A 43 -7.34 -11.33 -14.62
CA ASP A 43 -7.44 -12.33 -13.57
C ASP A 43 -6.32 -12.22 -12.50
N LEU A 44 -5.63 -11.07 -12.41
CA LEU A 44 -4.53 -10.82 -11.48
C LEU A 44 -4.90 -11.18 -10.02
N ASN A 45 -6.10 -10.79 -9.59
CA ASN A 45 -6.67 -11.06 -8.26
C ASN A 45 -5.66 -10.77 -7.13
N ALA A 46 -5.02 -9.60 -7.14
CA ALA A 46 -3.96 -9.26 -6.21
C ALA A 46 -4.38 -8.17 -5.21
N GLY A 47 -4.47 -8.56 -3.94
CA GLY A 47 -4.66 -7.67 -2.81
C GLY A 47 -3.33 -7.19 -2.23
N ILE A 48 -3.32 -5.92 -1.82
CA ILE A 48 -2.15 -5.22 -1.30
C ILE A 48 -2.22 -5.17 0.22
N VAL A 49 -1.15 -5.62 0.87
CA VAL A 49 -0.87 -5.35 2.28
C VAL A 49 0.18 -4.27 2.36
N VAL A 50 -0.20 -3.11 2.87
CA VAL A 50 0.71 -1.98 3.06
C VAL A 50 1.45 -2.15 4.38
N VAL A 51 2.77 -2.08 4.35
CA VAL A 51 3.65 -2.04 5.51
C VAL A 51 4.06 -0.60 5.74
N ARG A 52 3.60 -0.01 6.85
CA ARG A 52 4.01 1.33 7.28
C ARG A 52 5.40 1.25 7.92
N PRO A 53 6.42 1.90 7.33
CA PRO A 53 7.80 1.76 7.76
C PRO A 53 8.24 2.86 8.74
N ILE A 54 7.32 3.68 9.26
CA ILE A 54 7.63 4.77 10.20
C ILE A 54 6.65 4.69 11.37
N ALA A 55 7.17 4.84 12.61
CA ALA A 55 6.36 4.94 13.82
C ALA A 55 5.66 6.30 13.91
N THR A 56 4.56 6.46 13.15
CA THR A 56 3.75 7.69 13.12
C THR A 56 2.27 7.35 13.01
N ASP A 57 1.44 8.12 13.71
CA ASP A 57 -0.03 8.07 13.60
C ASP A 57 -0.55 8.94 12.44
N PHE A 58 0.33 9.71 11.80
CA PHE A 58 0.02 10.57 10.67
C PHE A 58 0.76 10.13 9.38
N PRO A 59 0.06 10.02 8.23
CA PRO A 59 -1.40 10.14 8.08
C PRO A 59 -2.14 8.99 8.77
N PRO A 60 -3.44 9.16 9.14
CA PRO A 60 -4.23 8.09 9.75
C PRO A 60 -4.14 6.80 8.96
N SER A 61 -4.15 5.67 9.67
CA SER A 61 -4.07 4.35 9.04
C SER A 61 -5.16 4.15 7.98
N LEU A 62 -4.82 3.53 6.87
CA LEU A 62 -5.76 3.12 5.82
C LEU A 62 -6.83 2.16 6.37
N ASN A 63 -6.53 1.46 7.47
CA ASN A 63 -7.49 0.60 8.17
C ASN A 63 -8.69 1.36 8.74
N THR A 64 -8.57 2.67 8.98
CA THR A 64 -9.72 3.51 9.42
C THR A 64 -10.86 3.55 8.41
N GLN A 65 -10.58 3.16 7.16
CA GLN A 65 -11.55 3.07 6.07
C GLN A 65 -11.54 1.69 5.39
N ASP A 66 -11.15 0.63 6.09
CA ASP A 66 -11.07 -0.74 5.56
C ASP A 66 -10.16 -0.89 4.31
N GLY A 67 -9.11 -0.07 4.23
CA GLY A 67 -8.21 0.01 3.07
C GLY A 67 -8.75 0.83 1.90
N LEU A 68 -9.98 1.34 1.98
CA LEU A 68 -10.59 2.12 0.92
C LEU A 68 -10.15 3.58 0.94
N TYR A 69 -9.86 4.12 -0.24
CA TYR A 69 -9.62 5.56 -0.43
C TYR A 69 -9.91 5.95 -1.87
N THR A 70 -10.00 7.25 -2.14
CA THR A 70 -10.23 7.78 -3.49
C THR A 70 -8.93 8.30 -4.09
N THR A 71 -8.60 7.83 -5.29
CA THR A 71 -7.57 8.44 -6.15
C THR A 71 -8.26 9.33 -7.17
N ILE A 72 -7.77 10.55 -7.37
CA ILE A 72 -8.29 11.48 -8.37
C ILE A 72 -7.20 11.72 -9.42
N ILE A 73 -7.50 11.39 -10.67
CA ILE A 73 -6.65 11.67 -11.83
C ILE A 73 -7.10 12.97 -12.44
N ARG A 74 -6.19 13.96 -12.50
CA ARG A 74 -6.44 15.27 -13.09
C ARG A 74 -5.35 15.62 -14.08
N GLY A 75 -5.74 16.13 -15.24
CA GLY A 75 -4.80 16.50 -16.28
C GLY A 75 -5.50 16.93 -17.55
N LEU A 76 -4.78 16.88 -18.66
CA LEU A 76 -5.32 17.06 -20.00
C LEU A 76 -5.32 15.69 -20.69
N ASN A 77 -6.42 15.35 -21.37
CA ASN A 77 -6.45 14.17 -22.24
C ASN A 77 -5.68 14.41 -23.55
N GLU A 78 -5.64 13.40 -24.42
CA GLU A 78 -4.96 13.47 -25.73
C GLU A 78 -5.53 14.58 -26.64
N GLN A 79 -6.78 14.98 -26.41
CA GLN A 79 -7.47 16.05 -27.13
C GLN A 79 -7.22 17.45 -26.51
N GLY A 80 -6.46 17.53 -25.41
CA GLY A 80 -6.16 18.78 -24.70
C GLY A 80 -7.28 19.25 -23.76
N GLU A 81 -8.27 18.40 -23.48
CA GLU A 81 -9.41 18.71 -22.61
C GLU A 81 -9.09 18.38 -21.16
N ALA A 82 -9.53 19.23 -20.24
CA ALA A 82 -9.34 18.99 -18.81
C ALA A 82 -10.18 17.79 -18.35
N VAL A 83 -9.52 16.80 -17.74
CA VAL A 83 -10.14 15.62 -17.14
C VAL A 83 -9.96 15.61 -15.62
N SER A 84 -10.93 15.06 -14.90
CA SER A 84 -10.90 14.88 -13.45
C SER A 84 -11.68 13.64 -13.04
N ASP A 85 -11.03 12.48 -13.10
CA ASP A 85 -11.65 11.19 -12.80
C ASP A 85 -11.37 10.76 -11.37
N ALA A 86 -12.42 10.44 -10.61
CA ALA A 86 -12.30 9.91 -9.27
C ALA A 86 -12.55 8.39 -9.27
N ARG A 87 -11.60 7.64 -8.72
CA ARG A 87 -11.70 6.17 -8.56
C ARG A 87 -11.64 5.80 -7.09
N LEU A 88 -12.56 4.95 -6.65
CA LEU A 88 -12.49 4.29 -5.35
C LEU A 88 -11.54 3.10 -5.46
N ILE A 89 -10.39 3.18 -4.79
CA ILE A 89 -9.42 2.09 -4.73
C ILE A 89 -9.87 1.04 -3.71
N ARG A 90 -9.80 -0.23 -4.10
CA ARG A 90 -10.25 -1.39 -3.33
C ARG A 90 -9.18 -2.48 -3.21
N SER A 91 -8.10 -2.37 -3.99
CA SER A 91 -6.96 -3.29 -4.02
C SER A 91 -6.20 -3.39 -2.69
N VAL A 92 -6.26 -2.36 -1.83
CA VAL A 92 -5.67 -2.42 -0.49
C VAL A 92 -6.57 -3.18 0.48
N ASN A 93 -6.02 -4.26 1.04
CA ASN A 93 -6.72 -5.10 2.01
C ASN A 93 -6.59 -4.54 3.42
N ARG A 94 -5.37 -4.17 3.81
CA ARG A 94 -5.05 -3.60 5.12
C ARG A 94 -3.67 -2.95 5.12
N GLU A 95 -3.44 -2.18 6.17
CA GLU A 95 -2.15 -1.64 6.56
C GLU A 95 -1.64 -2.33 7.83
N ILE A 96 -0.34 -2.62 7.91
CA ILE A 96 0.35 -3.16 9.09
C ILE A 96 1.47 -2.18 9.43
N SER A 97 1.58 -1.79 10.71
CA SER A 97 2.72 -1.01 11.19
C SER A 97 3.89 -1.94 11.51
N ALA A 98 5.03 -1.75 10.87
CA ALA A 98 6.23 -2.55 11.15
C ALA A 98 6.73 -2.37 12.59
N TYR A 99 6.48 -1.21 13.21
CA TYR A 99 6.88 -0.92 14.59
C TYR A 99 5.89 -1.44 15.63
N ALA A 100 4.59 -1.42 15.32
CA ALA A 100 3.56 -1.83 16.27
C ALA A 100 3.21 -3.33 16.18
N ASP A 101 3.37 -3.95 15.01
CA ASP A 101 3.03 -5.35 14.77
C ASP A 101 4.05 -6.02 13.82
N PHE A 102 5.30 -6.07 14.28
CA PHE A 102 6.41 -6.65 13.52
C PHE A 102 6.18 -8.12 13.20
N ASP A 103 5.57 -8.88 14.11
CA ASP A 103 5.24 -10.29 13.90
C ASP A 103 4.18 -10.49 12.81
N ALA A 104 3.15 -9.63 12.71
CA ALA A 104 2.22 -9.68 11.57
C ALA A 104 2.91 -9.35 10.25
N PHE A 105 3.84 -8.39 10.26
CA PHE A 105 4.65 -8.09 9.09
C PHE A 105 5.49 -9.31 8.65
N LEU A 106 6.25 -9.93 9.54
CA LEU A 106 7.05 -11.11 9.20
C LEU A 106 6.20 -12.29 8.72
N ARG A 107 4.99 -12.48 9.27
CA ARG A 107 4.05 -13.51 8.82
C ARG A 107 3.65 -13.37 7.35
N LEU A 108 3.74 -12.18 6.75
CA LEU A 108 3.48 -11.99 5.32
C LEU A 108 4.45 -12.80 4.45
N ALA A 109 5.72 -12.91 4.86
CA ALA A 109 6.74 -13.64 4.12
C ALA A 109 6.48 -15.16 4.06
N HIS A 110 5.66 -15.69 4.98
CA HIS A 110 5.26 -17.09 5.00
C HIS A 110 4.05 -17.40 4.12
N ASN A 111 3.37 -16.39 3.58
CA ASN A 111 2.23 -16.61 2.70
C ASN A 111 2.71 -17.04 1.29
N PRO A 112 2.45 -18.30 0.86
CA PRO A 112 2.92 -18.80 -0.42
C PRO A 112 2.22 -18.14 -1.61
N GLU A 113 1.16 -17.35 -1.41
CA GLU A 113 0.46 -16.60 -2.44
C GLU A 113 1.09 -15.23 -2.73
N MET A 114 2.05 -14.76 -1.93
CA MET A 114 2.77 -13.52 -2.23
C MET A 114 3.53 -13.65 -3.54
N ARG A 115 3.45 -12.60 -4.37
CA ARG A 115 4.05 -12.55 -5.73
C ARG A 115 4.92 -11.34 -5.95
N PHE A 116 4.55 -10.19 -5.37
CA PHE A 116 5.24 -8.93 -5.64
C PHE A 116 5.57 -8.18 -4.35
N VAL A 117 6.69 -7.46 -4.40
CA VAL A 117 7.08 -6.47 -3.40
C VAL A 117 7.26 -5.14 -4.10
N PHE A 118 6.53 -4.12 -3.65
CA PHE A 118 6.74 -2.73 -4.08
C PHE A 118 7.28 -1.93 -2.91
N SER A 119 8.14 -0.96 -3.22
CA SER A 119 8.67 -0.04 -2.23
C SER A 119 8.88 1.32 -2.87
N ASN A 120 8.59 2.37 -2.11
CA ASN A 120 8.96 3.74 -2.46
C ASN A 120 9.65 4.40 -1.26
N THR A 121 10.86 3.94 -0.95
CA THR A 121 11.67 4.45 0.17
C THR A 121 12.46 5.71 -0.18
N THR A 122 12.35 6.24 -1.41
CA THR A 122 13.25 7.26 -1.97
C THR A 122 14.73 6.84 -1.92
N GLU A 123 15.60 7.63 -2.51
CA GLU A 123 17.05 7.42 -2.47
C GLU A 123 17.59 7.52 -1.03
N ALA A 124 16.97 8.34 -0.18
CA ALA A 124 17.39 8.53 1.21
C ALA A 124 17.04 7.34 2.12
N GLY A 125 16.03 6.55 1.78
CA GLY A 125 15.59 5.42 2.60
C GLY A 125 16.37 4.13 2.35
N ILE A 126 17.12 4.03 1.26
CA ILE A 126 18.04 2.91 1.00
C ILE A 126 19.41 3.30 1.52
N SER A 127 19.74 2.87 2.73
CA SER A 127 20.96 3.30 3.40
C SER A 127 21.59 2.19 4.21
N TYR A 128 22.92 2.21 4.26
CA TYR A 128 23.68 1.36 5.17
C TYR A 128 23.65 1.96 6.58
N HIS A 129 23.30 1.16 7.58
CA HIS A 129 23.34 1.56 8.98
C HIS A 129 24.21 0.58 9.78
N ALA A 130 25.41 1.02 10.15
CA ALA A 130 26.41 0.19 10.84
C ALA A 130 25.95 -0.39 12.18
N GLY A 131 24.89 0.17 12.77
CA GLY A 131 24.31 -0.28 14.03
C GLY A 131 23.21 -1.34 13.86
N ASP A 132 22.82 -1.68 12.63
CA ASP A 132 21.78 -2.69 12.39
C ASP A 132 22.25 -4.07 12.86
N ARG A 133 21.33 -4.77 13.50
CA ARG A 133 21.58 -6.10 14.06
C ARG A 133 20.57 -7.10 13.54
N PHE A 134 20.99 -8.35 13.51
CA PHE A 134 20.14 -9.47 13.09
C PHE A 134 18.88 -9.62 13.96
N ASP A 135 18.96 -9.21 15.23
CA ASP A 135 17.87 -9.28 16.22
C ASP A 135 16.99 -8.03 16.27
N ASP A 136 17.19 -7.04 15.39
CA ASP A 136 16.36 -5.83 15.37
C ASP A 136 14.93 -6.11 14.87
N ALA A 137 13.95 -5.52 15.57
CA ALA A 137 12.53 -5.76 15.36
C ALA A 137 11.69 -4.50 15.63
N PRO A 138 11.46 -3.62 14.62
CA PRO A 138 12.04 -3.65 13.29
C PRO A 138 13.46 -3.06 13.23
N PRO A 139 14.24 -3.37 12.19
CA PRO A 139 15.46 -2.64 11.85
C PRO A 139 15.17 -1.16 11.59
N VAL A 140 16.13 -0.29 11.89
CA VAL A 140 15.98 1.16 11.70
C VAL A 140 16.21 1.60 10.26
N SER A 141 16.96 0.83 9.49
CA SER A 141 17.21 1.07 8.06
C SER A 141 16.33 0.19 7.18
N TYR A 142 16.20 0.59 5.92
CA TYR A 142 15.71 -0.27 4.85
C TYR A 142 16.84 -0.50 3.82
N PRO A 143 17.12 -1.74 3.40
CA PRO A 143 16.40 -2.98 3.71
C PRO A 143 17.04 -3.77 4.89
N ALA A 144 17.49 -3.08 5.95
CA ALA A 144 18.21 -3.65 7.10
C ALA A 144 19.65 -4.08 6.80
N ASN A 145 20.45 -3.16 6.24
CA ASN A 145 21.82 -3.43 5.80
C ASN A 145 22.84 -2.48 6.41
#